data_AF-A0A1F2XLB5-F1
#
_entry.id   AF-A0A1F2XLB5-F1
#
_cell.length_a   1.000
_cell.length_b   1.000
_cell.length_c   1.000
_cell.angle_alpha   90.00
_cell.angle_beta   90.00
_cell.angle_gamma   90.00
#
_symmetry.space_group_name_H-M   'P 1'
#
loop_
_entity.id
_entity.type
_entity.pdbx_description
1 polymer ?
#
loop_
_entity_poly.entity_id
_entity_poly.type
_entity_poly.pdbx_seq_one_letter_code
_entity_poly.pdbx_strand_id
1 'polypeptide(L)'
;MTKIDTLKEFGSFNLHPERVKALWFQNSTFFDPLDLLQVRYEMLRYVIVEKASKMDAAALFGVSRPTFYDAEAAFAQAGLVGLLPQQRGPKDSHKLSCDVMAFLGTYLAEDKRLPSKDLAALVLTHFNIAVHPRSIERALGKKKLYNACP
;
A
#
# COMPACT_ATOMS: atom_id res chain seq x y z
N MET A 1 9.85 -24.75 -2.71
CA MET A 1 9.60 -23.37 -2.29
C MET A 1 10.90 -22.83 -1.72
N THR A 2 11.47 -21.80 -2.34
CA THR A 2 12.72 -21.18 -1.89
C THR A 2 12.44 -20.06 -0.89
N LYS A 3 13.45 -19.62 -0.12
CA LYS A 3 13.31 -18.44 0.77
C LYS A 3 12.80 -17.21 0.00
N ILE A 4 13.28 -17.00 -1.22
CA ILE A 4 12.88 -15.87 -2.07
C ILE A 4 11.38 -15.94 -2.40
N ASP A 5 10.85 -17.13 -2.68
CA ASP A 5 9.42 -17.31 -2.96
C ASP A 5 8.57 -16.92 -1.74
N THR A 6 8.97 -17.37 -0.56
CA THR A 6 8.32 -17.02 0.71
C THR A 6 8.36 -15.50 0.97
N LEU A 7 9.53 -14.86 0.80
CA LEU A 7 9.66 -13.41 0.97
C LEU A 7 8.76 -12.63 0.01
N LYS A 8 8.59 -13.11 -1.23
CA LYS A 8 7.69 -12.48 -2.20
C LYS A 8 6.22 -12.67 -1.81
N GLU A 9 5.84 -13.87 -1.37
CA GLU A 9 4.48 -14.20 -0.91
C GLU A 9 4.04 -13.30 0.24
N PHE A 10 4.92 -13.08 1.23
CA PHE A 10 4.65 -12.21 2.38
C PHE A 10 4.97 -10.73 2.13
N GLY A 11 5.37 -10.36 0.90
CA GLY A 11 5.72 -9.00 0.52
C GLY A 11 6.99 -8.44 1.16
N SER A 12 7.74 -9.25 1.91
CA SER A 12 8.99 -8.88 2.58
C SER A 12 10.24 -9.04 1.70
N PHE A 13 10.08 -9.32 0.41
CA PHE A 13 11.19 -9.32 -0.54
C PHE A 13 11.70 -7.90 -0.81
N ASN A 14 12.98 -7.67 -0.50
CA ASN A 14 13.65 -6.41 -0.84
C ASN A 14 13.96 -6.37 -2.34
N LEU A 15 13.35 -5.43 -3.07
CA LEU A 15 13.57 -5.24 -4.50
C LEU A 15 14.94 -4.65 -4.85
N HIS A 16 15.62 -4.05 -3.88
CA HIS A 16 16.89 -3.35 -4.08
C HIS A 16 17.95 -3.79 -3.05
N PRO A 17 18.29 -5.10 -2.98
CA PRO A 17 19.29 -5.61 -2.04
C PRO A 17 20.66 -4.96 -2.23
N GLU A 18 21.00 -4.56 -3.46
CA GLU A 18 22.25 -3.90 -3.82
C GLU A 18 22.45 -2.53 -3.16
N ARG A 19 21.37 -1.91 -2.65
CA ARG A 19 21.43 -0.63 -1.94
C ARG A 19 21.80 -0.78 -0.47
N VAL A 20 21.78 -1.99 0.09
CA VAL A 20 22.22 -2.25 1.47
C VAL A 20 23.75 -2.30 1.49
N LYS A 21 24.39 -1.28 2.07
CA LYS A 21 25.84 -1.11 2.13
C LYS A 21 26.46 -1.46 3.48
N ALA A 22 25.64 -1.80 4.48
CA ALA A 22 26.11 -2.29 5.78
C ALA A 22 26.99 -3.54 5.59
N LEU A 23 28.24 -3.50 6.07
CA LEU A 23 29.25 -4.54 5.81
C LEU A 23 28.85 -5.92 6.36
N TRP A 24 28.06 -5.98 7.43
CA TRP A 24 27.60 -7.26 7.98
C TRP A 24 26.60 -7.99 7.09
N PHE A 25 25.92 -7.30 6.16
CA PHE A 25 25.12 -7.95 5.11
C PHE A 25 25.97 -8.57 4.00
N GLN A 26 27.28 -8.27 3.95
CA GLN A 26 28.21 -8.82 2.95
C GLN A 26 29.09 -9.93 3.55
N ASN A 27 29.42 -9.82 4.84
CA ASN A 27 30.41 -10.66 5.50
C ASN A 27 29.81 -11.76 6.38
N SER A 28 28.49 -11.94 6.36
CA SER A 28 27.78 -12.90 7.20
C SER A 28 26.75 -13.68 6.40
N THR A 29 26.58 -14.95 6.73
CA THR A 29 25.50 -15.80 6.18
C THR A 29 24.17 -15.59 6.91
N PHE A 30 24.17 -14.87 8.03
CA PHE A 30 22.98 -14.59 8.83
C PHE A 30 22.17 -13.40 8.31
N PHE A 31 22.84 -12.34 7.85
CA PHE A 31 22.20 -11.12 7.37
C PHE A 31 21.92 -11.24 5.87
N ASP A 32 20.65 -11.15 5.49
CA ASP A 32 20.17 -11.33 4.13
C ASP A 32 19.62 -10.02 3.57
N PRO A 33 20.28 -9.41 2.56
CA PRO A 33 19.80 -8.16 1.99
C PRO A 33 18.50 -8.32 1.21
N LEU A 34 18.08 -9.56 0.89
CA LEU A 34 16.78 -9.85 0.25
C LEU A 34 15.62 -9.82 1.25
N ASP A 35 15.89 -9.94 2.55
CA ASP A 35 14.87 -9.91 3.59
C ASP A 35 14.66 -8.47 4.08
N LEU A 36 13.61 -7.81 3.56
CA LEU A 36 13.31 -6.42 3.86
C LEU A 36 13.00 -6.19 5.35
N LEU A 37 12.43 -7.18 6.04
CA LEU A 37 12.16 -7.07 7.47
C LEU A 37 13.48 -7.03 8.24
N GLN A 38 14.40 -7.95 7.93
CA GLN A 38 15.72 -7.98 8.57
C GLN A 38 16.51 -6.70 8.28
N VAL A 39 16.49 -6.19 7.05
CA VAL A 39 17.12 -4.92 6.67
C VAL A 39 16.58 -3.76 7.52
N ARG A 40 15.25 -3.65 7.67
CA ARG A 40 14.63 -2.60 8.49
C ARG A 40 14.94 -2.74 9.97
N TYR A 41 14.92 -3.96 10.48
CA TYR A 41 15.25 -4.22 11.88
C TYR A 41 16.69 -3.84 12.18
N GLU A 42 17.64 -4.27 11.35
CA GLU A 42 19.06 -3.95 11.54
C GLU A 42 19.35 -2.46 11.38
N MET A 43 18.64 -1.77 10.50
CA MET A 43 18.72 -0.32 10.37
C MET A 43 18.33 0.39 11.67
N LEU A 44 17.21 -0.01 12.29
CA LEU A 44 16.76 0.57 13.56
C LEU A 44 17.68 0.17 14.72
N ARG A 45 18.08 -1.10 14.78
CA ARG A 45 19.02 -1.62 15.78
C ARG A 45 20.31 -0.80 15.77
N TYR A 46 20.87 -0.57 14.58
CA TYR A 46 22.11 0.21 14.40
C TYR A 46 22.01 1.64 14.93
N VAL A 47 20.86 2.30 14.79
CA VAL A 47 20.65 3.63 15.37
C VAL A 47 20.46 3.55 16.89
N ILE A 48 19.66 2.61 17.37
CA ILE A 48 19.25 2.54 18.77
C ILE A 48 20.40 2.07 19.67
N VAL A 49 21.12 1.04 19.25
CA VAL A 49 22.17 0.36 20.04
C VAL A 49 23.51 1.05 19.82
N GLU A 50 23.91 1.29 18.57
CA GLU A 50 25.21 1.88 18.22
C GLU A 50 25.19 3.42 18.15
N LYS A 51 24.03 4.04 18.43
CA LYS A 51 23.86 5.51 18.44
C LYS A 51 24.26 6.18 17.13
N ALA A 52 24.13 5.46 16.01
CA ALA A 52 24.40 5.99 14.69
C ALA A 52 23.43 7.12 14.30
N SER A 53 23.88 8.00 13.41
CA SER A 53 23.03 9.01 12.79
C SER A 53 21.88 8.36 12.01
N LYS A 54 20.63 8.82 12.24
CA LYS A 54 19.45 8.37 11.48
C LYS A 54 19.62 8.56 9.97
N MET A 55 20.27 9.65 9.57
CA MET A 55 20.53 9.96 8.17
C MET A 55 21.53 8.97 7.57
N ASP A 56 22.61 8.70 8.29
CA ASP A 56 23.66 7.80 7.80
C ASP A 56 23.16 6.36 7.78
N ALA A 57 22.35 5.95 8.76
CA ALA A 57 21.69 4.66 8.76
C ALA A 57 20.72 4.51 7.58
N ALA A 58 19.88 5.51 7.29
CA ALA A 58 19.00 5.46 6.13
C ALA A 58 19.79 5.25 4.82
N ALA A 59 20.89 5.99 4.63
CA ALA A 59 21.76 5.85 3.48
C ALA A 59 22.46 4.48 3.43
N LEU A 60 23.01 4.02 4.56
CA LEU A 60 23.73 2.75 4.70
C LEU A 60 22.83 1.54 4.39
N PHE A 61 21.55 1.63 4.74
CA PHE A 61 20.57 0.57 4.52
C PHE A 61 19.74 0.76 3.24
N GLY A 62 20.06 1.76 2.42
CA GLY A 62 19.47 1.94 1.10
C GLY A 62 18.03 2.44 1.09
N VAL A 63 17.59 3.14 2.14
CA VAL A 63 16.24 3.69 2.27
C VAL A 63 16.25 5.22 2.32
N SER A 64 15.09 5.82 2.08
CA SER A 64 14.90 7.27 2.25
C SER A 64 14.74 7.65 3.72
N ARG A 65 14.99 8.92 4.07
CA ARG A 65 14.73 9.45 5.42
C ARG A 65 13.26 9.29 5.84
N PRO A 66 12.24 9.61 5.00
CA PRO A 66 10.85 9.30 5.33
C PRO A 66 10.62 7.82 5.65
N THR A 67 11.15 6.91 4.83
CA THR A 67 11.04 5.46 5.07
C THR A 67 11.66 5.03 6.40
N PHE A 68 12.77 5.65 6.81
CA PHE A 68 13.36 5.42 8.13
C PHE A 68 12.37 5.80 9.24
N TYR A 69 11.81 7.02 9.20
CA TYR A 69 10.91 7.49 10.24
C TYR A 69 9.61 6.70 10.29
N ASP A 70 9.06 6.30 9.13
CA ASP A 70 7.89 5.43 9.06
C ASP A 70 8.17 4.07 9.72
N ALA A 71 9.35 3.47 9.45
CA ALA A 71 9.76 2.21 10.05
C ALA A 71 9.99 2.35 11.57
N GLU A 72 10.62 3.45 12.01
CA GLU A 72 10.83 3.74 13.44
C GLU A 72 9.50 3.87 14.18
N ALA A 73 8.56 4.63 13.63
CA ALA A 73 7.23 4.81 14.21
C ALA A 73 6.44 3.48 14.25
N ALA A 74 6.44 2.73 13.15
CA ALA A 74 5.75 1.45 13.08
C ALA A 74 6.34 0.41 14.05
N PHE A 75 7.66 0.38 14.20
CA PHE A 75 8.34 -0.48 15.16
C PHE A 75 8.04 -0.09 16.61
N ALA A 76 8.03 1.21 16.91
CA ALA A 76 7.67 1.69 18.25
C ALA A 76 6.22 1.33 18.63
N GLN A 77 5.31 1.33 17.65
CA GLN A 77 3.90 1.03 17.88
C GLN A 77 3.58 -0.47 17.96
N ALA A 78 4.18 -1.28 17.08
CA ALA A 78 3.77 -2.67 16.86
C ALA A 78 4.94 -3.67 16.87
N GLY A 79 6.14 -3.26 17.27
CA GLY A 79 7.35 -4.09 17.28
C GLY A 79 7.72 -4.58 15.88
N LEU A 80 8.27 -5.80 15.80
CA LEU A 80 8.67 -6.42 14.52
C LEU A 80 7.52 -6.55 13.52
N VAL A 81 6.29 -6.76 14.01
CA VAL A 81 5.10 -6.87 13.15
C VAL A 81 4.82 -5.56 12.42
N GLY A 82 5.16 -4.42 13.04
CA GLY A 82 5.07 -3.10 12.39
C GLY A 82 6.00 -2.92 11.20
N LEU A 83 7.09 -3.70 11.10
CA LEU A 83 8.04 -3.63 9.98
C LEU A 83 7.59 -4.43 8.76
N LEU A 84 6.62 -5.33 8.92
CA LEU A 84 6.04 -6.05 7.79
C LEU A 84 5.31 -5.07 6.85
N PRO A 85 5.35 -5.30 5.53
CA PRO A 85 4.53 -4.54 4.61
C PRO A 85 3.06 -4.76 4.98
N GLN A 86 2.40 -3.70 5.42
CA GLN A 86 0.96 -3.72 5.60
C GLN A 86 0.32 -3.88 4.23
N GLN A 87 -0.70 -4.74 4.14
CA GLN A 87 -1.54 -4.74 2.95
C GLN A 87 -2.05 -3.31 2.79
N ARG A 88 -1.72 -2.69 1.66
CA ARG A 88 -2.27 -1.37 1.33
C ARG A 88 -3.78 -1.51 1.51
N GLY A 89 -4.34 -0.69 2.40
CA GLY A 89 -5.78 -0.65 2.64
C GLY A 89 -6.52 -0.60 1.29
N PRO A 90 -7.79 -1.03 1.26
CA PRO A 90 -8.51 -1.23 0.02
C PRO A 90 -8.25 -0.07 -0.94
N LYS A 91 -7.84 -0.37 -2.19
CA LYS A 91 -7.93 0.57 -3.32
C LYS A 91 -9.40 0.82 -3.66
N ASP A 92 -10.28 0.86 -2.68
CA ASP A 92 -11.67 1.16 -2.89
C ASP A 92 -11.74 2.61 -3.33
N SER A 93 -12.46 2.79 -4.42
CA SER A 93 -12.84 4.10 -4.89
C SER A 93 -13.74 4.72 -3.81
N HIS A 94 -13.16 5.39 -2.81
CA HIS A 94 -13.88 6.05 -1.72
C HIS A 94 -14.98 7.01 -2.21
N LYS A 95 -14.95 7.39 -3.49
CA LYS A 95 -15.93 8.25 -4.16
C LYS A 95 -17.12 7.50 -4.79
N LEU A 96 -17.04 6.18 -4.93
CA LEU A 96 -18.12 5.31 -5.40
C LEU A 96 -18.49 4.36 -4.27
N SER A 97 -19.00 4.95 -3.18
CA SER A 97 -19.57 4.21 -2.07
C SER A 97 -20.79 3.40 -2.54
N CYS A 98 -21.26 2.50 -1.69
CA CYS A 98 -22.42 1.68 -2.00
C CYS A 98 -23.69 2.50 -2.25
N ASP A 99 -23.90 3.56 -1.48
CA ASP A 99 -25.05 4.45 -1.69
C ASP A 99 -25.00 5.11 -3.07
N VAL A 100 -23.81 5.52 -3.52
CA VAL A 100 -23.60 6.07 -4.85
C VAL A 100 -23.86 5.01 -5.92
N MET A 101 -23.39 3.77 -5.72
CA MET A 101 -23.61 2.67 -6.68
C MET A 101 -25.08 2.22 -6.73
N ALA A 102 -25.78 2.18 -5.60
CA ALA A 102 -27.21 1.86 -5.53
C ALA A 102 -28.05 2.94 -6.22
N PHE A 103 -27.74 4.22 -5.95
CA PHE A 103 -28.36 5.35 -6.64
C PHE A 103 -28.15 5.29 -8.15
N LEU A 104 -26.93 5.00 -8.63
CA LEU A 104 -26.69 4.85 -10.07
C LEU A 104 -27.39 3.60 -10.65
N GLY A 105 -27.56 2.55 -9.84
CA GLY A 105 -28.27 1.33 -10.20
C GLY A 105 -29.76 1.55 -10.49
N THR A 106 -30.44 2.46 -9.78
CA THR A 106 -31.86 2.75 -10.04
C THR A 106 -32.07 3.36 -11.42
N TYR A 107 -31.22 4.29 -11.86
CA TYR A 107 -31.29 4.86 -13.20
C TYR A 107 -31.00 3.85 -14.30
N LEU A 108 -30.06 2.92 -14.05
CA LEU A 108 -29.73 1.87 -15.02
C LEU A 108 -30.83 0.79 -15.10
N ALA A 109 -31.54 0.52 -14.00
CA ALA A 109 -32.66 -0.41 -13.94
C ALA A 109 -33.95 0.14 -14.60
N GLU A 110 -34.14 1.46 -14.59
CA GLU A 110 -35.22 2.14 -15.32
C GLU A 110 -34.98 2.21 -16.85
N ASP A 111 -34.01 1.45 -17.37
CA ASP A 111 -33.56 1.40 -18.78
C ASP A 111 -33.11 2.78 -19.35
N LYS A 112 -32.79 3.73 -18.46
CA LYS A 112 -32.19 5.02 -18.82
C LYS A 112 -30.69 4.79 -19.03
N ARG A 113 -30.30 4.47 -20.26
CA ARG A 113 -28.88 4.38 -20.68
C ARG A 113 -28.26 5.78 -20.77
N LEU A 114 -28.01 6.39 -19.62
CA LEU A 114 -27.30 7.66 -19.54
C LEU A 114 -25.80 7.45 -19.79
N PRO A 115 -25.13 8.37 -20.50
CA PRO A 115 -23.69 8.32 -20.66
C PRO A 115 -23.00 8.63 -19.32
N SER A 116 -21.78 8.09 -19.13
CA SER A 116 -20.99 8.21 -17.90
C SER A 116 -20.76 9.65 -17.42
N LYS A 117 -20.78 10.60 -18.34
CA LYS A 117 -20.66 12.04 -18.05
C LYS A 117 -21.88 12.58 -17.30
N ASP A 118 -23.07 12.14 -17.70
CA ASP A 118 -24.32 12.58 -17.09
C ASP A 118 -24.52 11.89 -15.74
N LEU A 119 -24.10 10.62 -15.64
CA LEU A 119 -24.01 9.92 -14.36
C LEU A 119 -23.07 10.63 -13.38
N ALA A 120 -21.91 11.13 -13.84
CA ALA A 120 -21.00 11.92 -13.00
C ALA A 120 -21.62 13.24 -12.53
N ALA A 121 -22.39 13.91 -13.40
CA ALA A 121 -23.12 15.11 -13.02
C ALA A 121 -24.21 14.82 -11.97
N LEU A 122 -24.93 13.70 -12.10
CA LEU A 122 -25.92 13.27 -11.11
C LEU A 122 -25.30 12.97 -9.74
N VAL A 123 -24.14 12.29 -9.71
CA VAL A 123 -23.41 12.05 -8.44
C VAL A 123 -22.97 13.37 -7.81
N LEU A 124 -22.50 14.32 -8.62
CA LEU A 124 -22.13 15.64 -8.12
C LEU A 124 -23.35 16.37 -7.55
N THR A 125 -24.49 16.36 -8.23
CA THR A 125 -25.70 17.05 -7.75
C THR A 125 -26.30 16.40 -6.50
N HIS A 126 -26.34 15.07 -6.45
CA HIS A 126 -27.05 14.34 -5.38
C HIS A 126 -26.18 14.08 -4.15
N PHE A 127 -24.88 13.83 -4.33
CA PHE A 127 -23.96 13.50 -3.25
C PHE A 127 -22.90 14.59 -2.99
N ASN A 128 -22.83 15.62 -3.82
CA ASN A 128 -21.76 16.64 -3.77
C ASN A 128 -20.35 16.04 -3.92
N ILE A 129 -20.23 14.93 -4.67
CA ILE A 129 -18.97 14.22 -4.91
C ILE A 129 -18.57 14.36 -6.38
N ALA A 130 -17.40 14.94 -6.63
CA ALA A 130 -16.81 14.98 -7.97
C ALA A 130 -16.15 13.63 -8.32
N VAL A 131 -16.81 12.87 -9.19
CA VAL A 131 -16.34 11.58 -9.74
C VAL A 131 -15.99 11.74 -11.22
N HIS A 132 -14.87 11.15 -11.65
CA HIS A 132 -14.51 11.13 -13.06
C HIS A 132 -15.39 10.12 -13.84
N PRO A 133 -15.90 10.44 -15.04
CA PRO A 133 -16.73 9.51 -15.83
C PRO A 133 -16.08 8.13 -16.03
N ARG A 134 -14.78 8.09 -16.33
CA ARG A 134 -13.99 6.84 -16.41
C ARG A 134 -13.99 5.99 -15.14
N SER A 135 -14.14 6.60 -13.96
CA SER A 135 -14.27 5.84 -12.70
C SER A 135 -15.63 5.16 -12.61
N ILE A 136 -16.70 5.83 -13.06
CA ILE A 136 -18.05 5.27 -13.17
C ILE A 136 -18.05 4.12 -14.17
N GLU A 137 -17.50 4.29 -15.37
CA GLU A 137 -17.38 3.23 -16.39
C GLU A 137 -16.70 1.98 -15.84
N ARG A 138 -15.58 2.17 -15.13
CA ARG A 138 -14.83 1.08 -14.52
C ARG A 138 -15.60 0.38 -13.41
N ALA A 139 -16.38 1.13 -12.62
CA ALA A 139 -17.22 0.54 -11.59
C ALA A 139 -18.41 -0.21 -12.20
N LEU A 140 -19.07 0.35 -13.22
CA LEU A 140 -20.19 -0.29 -13.89
C LEU A 140 -19.78 -1.56 -14.66
N GLY A 141 -18.59 -1.56 -15.27
CA GLY A 141 -18.03 -2.73 -15.96
C GLY A 141 -17.61 -3.87 -15.01
N LYS A 142 -17.38 -3.57 -13.74
CA LYS A 142 -17.17 -4.58 -12.70
C LYS A 142 -18.54 -5.00 -12.15
N LYS A 143 -19.18 -6.00 -12.78
CA LYS A 143 -20.42 -6.65 -12.31
C LYS A 143 -20.45 -7.07 -10.83
N LYS A 144 -19.31 -7.07 -10.12
CA LYS A 144 -19.17 -7.41 -8.70
C LYS A 144 -19.51 -6.29 -7.70
N LEU A 145 -19.60 -5.01 -8.11
CA LEU A 145 -19.84 -3.92 -7.15
C LEU A 145 -21.33 -3.74 -6.79
N TYR A 146 -22.26 -4.20 -7.62
CA TYR A 146 -23.70 -4.07 -7.37
C TYR A 146 -24.22 -5.03 -6.28
N ASN A 147 -23.61 -6.22 -6.15
CA ASN A 147 -24.08 -7.28 -5.27
C ASN A 147 -23.27 -7.39 -3.96
N ALA A 148 -22.29 -6.51 -3.76
CA ALA A 148 -21.34 -6.59 -2.65
C ALA A 148 -21.64 -5.59 -1.52
N CYS A 149 -22.74 -4.85 -1.61
CA CYS A 149 -23.23 -4.06 -0.50
C CYS A 149 -24.55 -4.61 0.03
N PRO A 150 -24.71 -4.69 1.36
CA PRO A 150 -25.83 -5.34 2.01
C PRO A 150 -27.16 -4.64 1.73
#